data_AF-A0A3B1KG44-F1
#
_entry.id   AF-A0A3B1KG44-F1
#
_cell.length_a   1.000
_cell.length_b   1.000
_cell.length_c   1.000
_cell.angle_alpha   90.00
_cell.angle_beta   90.00
_cell.angle_gamma   90.00
#
_symmetry.space_group_name_H-M   'P 1'
#
loop_
_entity.id
_entity.type
_entity.pdbx_description
1 polymer ?
#
loop_
_entity_poly.entity_id
_entity_poly.type
_entity_poly.pdbx_seq_one_letter_code
_entity_poly.pdbx_strand_id
1 'polypeptide(L)'
;MKPIKNCFRYADSVDILLMLVGMVMAMANGAVLPAMVIVFGDMTDNFTFEFSNTTLGEEMTRYAVYYSIMGGVVLFAAYMQVAFWTLAAGRQVKRLRKLFFHSIIKQDIGWFDVNETGQLNTRLTE
;
A
#
# COMPACT_ATOMS: atom_id res chain seq x y z
N MET A 1 -18.78 -11.89 -14.00
CA MET A 1 -17.76 -11.67 -12.94
C MET A 1 -16.51 -12.45 -13.32
N LYS A 2 -15.51 -11.82 -13.95
CA LYS A 2 -14.27 -12.51 -14.35
C LYS A 2 -13.40 -12.74 -13.09
N PRO A 3 -12.79 -13.92 -12.90
CA PRO A 3 -12.08 -14.25 -11.66
C PRO A 3 -10.84 -13.37 -11.48
N ILE A 4 -10.59 -12.91 -10.24
CA ILE A 4 -9.45 -12.05 -9.85
C ILE A 4 -8.11 -12.70 -10.23
N LYS A 5 -8.07 -14.04 -10.26
CA LYS A 5 -6.91 -14.82 -10.71
C LYS A 5 -6.48 -14.50 -12.15
N ASN A 6 -7.41 -14.09 -13.03
CA ASN A 6 -7.08 -13.70 -14.40
C ASN A 6 -6.46 -12.29 -14.51
N CYS A 7 -6.67 -11.40 -13.54
CA CYS A 7 -5.97 -10.11 -13.50
C CYS A 7 -4.48 -10.29 -13.16
N PHE A 8 -4.15 -11.22 -12.25
CA PHE A 8 -2.76 -11.51 -11.88
C PHE A 8 -2.04 -12.47 -12.83
N ARG A 9 -2.71 -12.96 -13.87
CA ARG A 9 -2.14 -13.93 -14.82
C ARG A 9 -0.93 -13.38 -15.61
N TYR A 10 -0.77 -12.06 -15.64
CA TYR A 10 0.36 -11.37 -16.27
C TYR A 10 1.25 -10.62 -15.28
N ALA A 11 1.08 -10.81 -13.97
CA ALA A 11 2.00 -10.27 -12.98
C ALA A 11 3.32 -11.06 -13.06
N ASP A 12 4.44 -10.34 -13.22
CA ASP A 12 5.76 -10.95 -13.20
C ASP A 12 6.09 -11.43 -11.78
N SER A 13 7.00 -12.40 -11.61
CA SER A 13 7.39 -12.86 -10.26
C SER A 13 7.92 -11.72 -9.38
N VAL A 14 8.51 -10.70 -10.01
CA VAL A 14 8.98 -9.47 -9.37
C VAL A 14 7.82 -8.58 -8.88
N ASP A 15 6.73 -8.48 -9.64
CA ASP A 15 5.55 -7.71 -9.23
C ASP A 15 4.86 -8.37 -8.05
N ILE A 16 4.80 -9.71 -8.03
CA ILE A 16 4.26 -10.50 -6.91
C ILE A 16 5.11 -10.29 -5.65
N LEU A 17 6.44 -10.28 -5.77
CA LEU A 17 7.32 -10.02 -4.65
C LEU A 17 7.14 -8.59 -4.10
N LEU A 18 7.05 -7.58 -4.98
CA LEU A 18 6.78 -6.19 -4.60
C LEU A 18 5.44 -6.05 -3.86
N MET A 19 4.38 -6.72 -4.33
CA MET A 19 3.07 -6.69 -3.68
C MET A 19 3.07 -7.40 -2.32
N LEU A 20 3.81 -8.51 -2.18
CA LEU A 20 3.94 -9.20 -0.89
C LEU A 20 4.66 -8.33 0.14
N VAL A 21 5.77 -7.70 -0.24
CA VAL A 21 6.49 -6.78 0.66
C VAL A 21 5.61 -5.57 1.01
N GLY A 22 4.89 -5.01 0.03
CA GLY A 22 3.93 -3.93 0.27
C GLY A 22 2.79 -4.32 1.22
N MET A 23 2.30 -5.57 1.17
CA MET A 23 1.29 -6.08 2.10
C MET A 23 1.83 -6.23 3.52
N VAL A 24 3.06 -6.73 3.69
CA VAL A 24 3.69 -6.83 5.03
C VAL A 24 3.85 -5.44 5.65
N MET A 25 4.31 -4.46 4.87
CA MET A 25 4.43 -3.07 5.35
C MET A 25 3.07 -2.43 5.66
N ALA A 26 2.03 -2.77 4.90
CA ALA A 26 0.66 -2.32 5.18
C ALA A 26 0.12 -2.86 6.51
N MET A 27 0.40 -4.14 6.83
CA MET A 27 0.02 -4.72 8.12
C MET A 27 0.75 -4.04 9.27
N ALA A 28 2.05 -3.78 9.12
CA ALA A 28 2.84 -3.07 10.12
C ALA A 28 2.31 -1.64 10.36
N ASN A 29 2.00 -0.91 9.28
CA ASN A 29 1.44 0.44 9.37
C ASN A 29 0.03 0.45 10.01
N GLY A 30 -0.81 -0.55 9.69
CA GLY A 30 -2.14 -0.70 10.29
C GLY A 30 -2.12 -1.02 11.79
N ALA A 31 -1.10 -1.73 12.28
CA ALA A 31 -0.95 -2.08 13.69
C ALA A 31 -0.47 -0.91 14.58
N VAL A 32 -0.05 0.21 13.99
CA VAL A 32 0.47 1.36 14.74
C VAL A 32 -0.61 2.03 15.58
N LEU A 33 -1.81 2.23 15.04
CA LEU A 33 -2.92 2.87 15.77
C LEU A 33 -3.25 2.14 17.08
N PRO A 34 -3.49 0.81 17.10
CA PRO A 34 -3.71 0.09 18.35
C PRO A 34 -2.48 0.08 19.26
N ALA A 35 -1.26 -0.01 18.72
CA ALA A 35 -0.04 0.08 19.53
C ALA A 35 0.08 1.43 20.26
N MET A 36 -0.24 2.53 19.57
CA MET A 36 -0.26 3.88 20.16
C MET A 36 -1.25 4.01 21.31
N VAL A 37 -2.42 3.37 21.20
CA VAL A 37 -3.45 3.38 22.24
C VAL A 37 -2.99 2.62 23.48
N ILE A 38 -2.30 1.49 23.32
CA ILE A 38 -1.77 0.71 24.45
C ILE A 38 -0.71 1.53 25.21
N VAL A 39 0.25 2.12 24.50
CA VAL A 39 1.30 2.95 25.12
C VAL A 39 0.71 4.17 25.83
N PHE A 40 -0.34 4.77 25.26
CA PHE A 40 -1.04 5.89 25.88
C PHE A 40 -1.78 5.47 27.16
N GLY A 41 -2.35 4.27 27.18
CA GLY A 41 -2.95 3.67 28.38
C GLY A 41 -1.93 3.52 29.50
N ASP A 42 -0.80 2.87 29.23
CA ASP A 42 0.29 2.68 30.20
C ASP A 42 0.82 4.02 30.74
N MET A 43 0.96 5.02 29.86
CA MET A 43 1.35 6.37 30.25
C MET A 43 0.31 6.96 31.22
N THR A 44 -0.98 6.89 30.88
CA THR A 44 -2.06 7.46 31.70
C THR A 44 -2.15 6.79 33.07
N ASP A 45 -1.99 5.47 33.14
CA ASP A 45 -2.02 4.73 34.40
C ASP A 45 -0.87 5.20 35.31
N ASN A 46 0.36 5.22 34.82
CA ASN A 46 1.52 5.68 35.60
C ASN A 46 1.38 7.14 36.05
N PHE A 47 0.79 8.01 35.22
CA PHE A 47 0.47 9.38 35.60
C PHE A 47 -0.50 9.49 36.78
N THR A 48 -1.49 8.60 36.86
CA THR A 48 -2.49 8.62 37.94
C THR A 48 -1.99 8.03 39.24
N PHE A 49 -1.10 7.01 39.19
CA PHE A 49 -0.58 6.35 40.38
C PHE A 49 0.67 7.02 40.97
N GLU A 50 1.52 7.66 40.16
CA GLU A 50 2.82 8.21 40.59
C GLU A 50 2.86 9.72 40.78
N PHE A 51 1.71 10.40 40.90
CA PHE A 51 1.59 11.87 40.93
C PHE A 51 2.49 12.60 41.97
N SER A 52 3.03 11.87 42.96
CA SER A 52 3.89 12.38 44.04
C SER A 52 5.40 12.11 43.86
N ASN A 53 5.83 11.34 42.86
CA ASN A 53 7.23 10.91 42.73
C ASN A 53 8.03 11.84 41.78
N THR A 54 9.27 12.19 42.16
CA THR A 54 10.19 12.97 41.32
C THR A 54 10.71 12.21 40.08
N THR A 55 10.38 10.92 39.96
CA THR A 55 10.76 10.02 38.86
C THR A 55 9.87 10.15 37.62
N LEU A 56 8.72 10.82 37.74
CA LEU A 56 7.71 10.94 36.68
C LEU A 56 8.25 11.64 35.42
N GLY A 57 9.19 12.57 35.59
CA GLY A 57 9.87 13.24 34.48
C GLY A 57 10.75 12.30 33.64
N GLU A 58 11.46 11.36 34.26
CA GLU A 58 12.30 10.39 33.54
C GLU A 58 11.42 9.41 32.75
N GLU A 59 10.33 8.91 33.33
CA GLU A 59 9.40 8.01 32.63
C GLU A 59 8.75 8.68 31.42
N MET A 60 8.34 9.93 31.56
CA MET A 60 7.81 10.75 30.47
C MET A 60 8.78 10.87 29.29
N THR A 61 10.06 11.14 29.57
CA THR A 61 11.07 11.21 28.50
C THR A 61 11.25 9.85 27.81
N ARG A 62 11.13 8.74 28.54
CA ARG A 62 11.16 7.39 27.98
C ARG A 62 9.97 7.13 27.05
N TYR A 63 8.76 7.52 27.45
CA TYR A 63 7.57 7.43 26.59
C TYR A 63 7.72 8.28 25.32
N ALA A 64 8.22 9.51 25.43
CA ALA A 64 8.47 10.39 24.28
C ALA A 64 9.45 9.75 23.27
N VAL A 65 10.50 9.06 23.74
CA VAL A 65 11.41 8.30 22.88
C VAL A 65 10.70 7.14 22.17
N TYR A 66 9.83 6.39 22.87
CA TYR A 66 9.03 5.34 22.23
C TYR A 66 8.11 5.89 21.12
N TYR A 67 7.43 7.00 21.36
CA TYR A 67 6.61 7.66 20.34
C TYR A 67 7.43 8.14 19.14
N SER A 68 8.63 8.68 19.37
CA SER A 68 9.53 9.11 18.30
C SER A 68 9.97 7.94 17.40
N ILE A 69 10.35 6.80 18.01
CA ILE A 69 10.75 5.60 17.28
C ILE A 69 9.57 5.06 16.47
N MET A 70 8.38 4.95 17.06
CA MET A 70 7.18 4.51 16.35
C MET A 70 6.86 5.41 15.15
N GLY A 71 6.95 6.74 15.32
CA GLY A 71 6.77 7.69 14.23
C GLY A 71 7.75 7.49 13.07
N GLY A 72 9.03 7.23 13.39
CA GLY A 72 10.04 6.90 12.38
C GLY A 72 9.74 5.61 11.62
N VAL A 73 9.31 4.55 12.33
CA VAL A 73 8.92 3.27 11.72
C VAL A 73 7.71 3.44 10.80
N VAL A 74 6.70 4.21 11.25
CA VAL A 74 5.49 4.50 10.46
C VAL A 74 5.84 5.23 9.17
N LEU A 75 6.67 6.26 9.26
CA LEU A 75 7.09 7.05 8.11
C LEU A 75 7.75 6.15 7.06
N PHE A 76 8.69 5.31 7.49
CA PHE A 76 9.39 4.39 6.61
C PHE A 76 8.46 3.32 6.02
N ALA A 77 7.64 2.66 6.86
CA ALA A 77 6.73 1.61 6.45
C ALA A 77 5.65 2.13 5.48
N ALA A 78 5.04 3.27 5.78
CA ALA A 78 4.03 3.91 4.93
C ALA A 78 4.62 4.32 3.58
N TYR A 79 5.83 4.92 3.58
CA TYR A 79 6.51 5.28 2.34
C TYR A 79 6.77 4.06 1.47
N MET A 80 7.36 3.00 2.03
CA MET A 80 7.63 1.75 1.30
C MET A 80 6.35 1.07 0.81
N GLN A 81 5.30 1.05 1.63
CA GLN A 81 3.99 0.51 1.25
C GLN A 81 3.48 1.19 -0.02
N VAL A 82 3.41 2.52 -0.02
CA VAL A 82 2.88 3.28 -1.18
C VAL A 82 3.80 3.16 -2.39
N ALA A 83 5.12 3.23 -2.20
CA ALA A 83 6.09 3.10 -3.29
C ALA A 83 5.98 1.74 -3.99
N PHE A 84 5.89 0.63 -3.24
CA PHE A 84 5.82 -0.69 -3.86
C PHE A 84 4.49 -0.97 -4.55
N TRP A 85 3.37 -0.51 -3.97
CA TRP A 85 2.07 -0.64 -4.62
C TRP A 85 1.98 0.17 -5.92
N THR A 86 2.48 1.41 -5.92
CA THR A 86 2.46 2.28 -7.11
C THR A 86 3.38 1.75 -8.22
N LEU A 87 4.57 1.27 -7.87
CA LEU A 87 5.49 0.65 -8.83
C LEU A 87 4.91 -0.64 -9.43
N ALA A 88 4.36 -1.53 -8.62
CA ALA A 88 3.74 -2.78 -9.08
C ALA A 88 2.54 -2.47 -10.00
N ALA A 89 1.67 -1.53 -9.62
CA ALA A 89 0.54 -1.10 -10.44
C ALA A 89 1.00 -0.52 -11.78
N GLY A 90 2.01 0.36 -11.78
CA GLY A 90 2.55 0.97 -13.00
C GLY A 90 3.11 -0.07 -13.99
N ARG A 91 3.82 -1.09 -13.49
CA ARG A 91 4.33 -2.21 -14.31
C ARG A 91 3.20 -3.04 -14.91
N GLN A 92 2.18 -3.35 -14.11
CA GLN A 92 1.01 -4.11 -14.56
C GLN A 92 0.21 -3.35 -15.62
N VAL A 93 -0.07 -2.06 -15.42
CA VAL A 93 -0.79 -1.22 -16.40
C VAL A 93 -0.02 -1.12 -17.72
N LYS A 94 1.29 -0.92 -17.68
CA LYS A 94 2.13 -0.85 -18.89
C LYS A 94 2.07 -2.17 -19.68
N ARG A 95 2.12 -3.31 -19.00
CA ARG A 95 2.04 -4.64 -19.64
C ARG A 95 0.65 -4.89 -20.21
N LEU A 96 -0.40 -4.55 -19.47
CA LEU A 96 -1.78 -4.68 -19.92
C LEU A 96 -2.02 -3.87 -21.20
N ARG A 97 -1.60 -2.59 -21.22
CA ARG A 97 -1.70 -1.73 -22.41
C ARG A 97 -0.99 -2.33 -23.62
N LYS A 98 0.22 -2.90 -23.43
CA LYS A 98 0.96 -3.56 -24.52
C LYS A 98 0.23 -4.78 -25.07
N LEU A 99 -0.28 -5.65 -24.20
CA LEU A 99 -1.02 -6.86 -24.59
C LEU A 99 -2.35 -6.53 -25.27
N PHE A 100 -3.04 -5.52 -24.76
CA PHE A 100 -4.30 -5.04 -25.31
C PHE A 100 -4.11 -4.48 -26.73
N PHE A 101 -3.13 -3.58 -26.91
CA PHE A 101 -2.80 -3.00 -28.21
C PHE A 101 -2.38 -4.08 -29.23
N HIS A 102 -1.53 -5.01 -28.81
CA HIS A 102 -1.11 -6.14 -29.65
C HIS A 102 -2.28 -7.05 -30.07
N SER A 103 -3.29 -7.20 -29.21
CA SER A 103 -4.46 -8.02 -29.51
C SER A 103 -5.42 -7.30 -30.47
N ILE A 104 -5.59 -5.98 -30.33
CA ILE A 104 -6.44 -5.18 -31.23
C ILE A 104 -5.91 -5.18 -32.66
N ILE A 105 -4.60 -4.98 -32.87
CA ILE A 105 -4.01 -4.95 -34.22
C ILE A 105 -4.23 -6.27 -34.98
N LYS A 106 -4.45 -7.38 -34.27
CA LYS A 106 -4.70 -8.70 -34.87
C LYS A 106 -6.17 -9.00 -35.17
N GLN A 107 -7.08 -8.07 -34.91
CA GLN A 107 -8.50 -8.30 -35.21
C GLN A 107 -8.82 -8.04 -36.68
N ASP A 108 -9.83 -8.76 -37.18
CA ASP A 108 -10.27 -8.66 -38.57
C ASP A 108 -10.94 -7.32 -38.87
N ILE A 109 -10.94 -6.91 -40.15
CA ILE A 109 -11.51 -5.63 -40.61
C ILE A 109 -12.98 -5.47 -40.20
N GLY A 110 -13.76 -6.56 -40.20
CA GLY A 110 -15.18 -6.54 -39.80
C GLY A 110 -15.40 -6.26 -38.30
N TRP A 111 -14.39 -6.47 -37.45
CA TRP A 111 -14.47 -6.08 -36.04
C TRP A 111 -14.30 -4.56 -35.86
N PHE A 112 -13.45 -3.94 -36.69
CA PHE A 112 -13.24 -2.50 -36.70
C PHE A 112 -14.44 -1.73 -37.27
N ASP A 113 -15.23 -2.36 -38.14
CA ASP A 113 -16.44 -1.75 -38.72
C ASP A 113 -17.59 -1.64 -37.70
N VAL A 114 -17.59 -2.50 -36.67
CA VAL A 114 -18.60 -2.52 -35.59
C VAL A 114 -18.16 -1.72 -34.36
N ASN A 115 -16.84 -1.55 -34.15
CA ASN A 115 -16.30 -0.84 -33.01
C ASN A 115 -15.60 0.47 -33.42
N GLU A 116 -16.17 1.60 -33.00
CA GLU A 116 -15.55 2.92 -33.21
C GLU A 116 -14.15 3.01 -32.58
N THR A 117 -13.16 3.35 -33.39
CA THR A 117 -11.76 3.56 -32.97
C THR A 117 -11.61 4.68 -31.93
N GLY A 118 -12.52 5.66 -31.91
CA GLY A 118 -12.59 6.70 -30.89
C GLY A 118 -12.88 6.15 -29.48
N GLN A 119 -13.79 5.18 -29.36
CA GLN A 119 -14.13 4.55 -28.09
C GLN A 119 -13.01 3.66 -27.54
N LEU A 120 -12.21 3.06 -28.44
CA LEU A 120 -11.06 2.22 -28.07
C LEU A 120 -9.92 3.04 -27.46
N ASN A 121 -9.66 4.24 -27.96
CA ASN A 121 -8.61 5.12 -27.45
C ASN A 121 -8.97 5.67 -26.05
N THR A 122 -10.25 5.97 -25.83
CA THR A 122 -10.79 6.36 -24.52
C THR A 122 -10.65 5.22 -23.52
N ARG A 123 -11.05 3.99 -23.88
CA ARG A 123 -10.91 2.78 -23.02
C ARG A 123 -9.47 2.34 -22.74
N LEU A 124 -8.50 2.85 -23.48
CA LEU A 124 -7.07 2.57 -23.28
C LEU A 124 -6.43 3.54 -22.27
N THR A 125 -7.01 4.73 -22.19
CA THR A 125 -6.53 5.84 -21.37
C THR A 125 -7.17 5.83 -19.99
N GLU A 126 -8.48 5.55 -19.94
CA GLU A 126 -9.25 5.29 -18.72
C GLU A 126 -8.95 3.90 -18.11
#